data_AF-A0AAQ3MLM6-F1
#
_entry.id   AF-A0AAQ3MLM6-F1
#
_cell.length_a   1.000
_cell.length_b   1.000
_cell.length_c   1.000
_cell.angle_alpha   90.00
_cell.angle_beta   90.00
_cell.angle_gamma   90.00
#
_symmetry.space_group_name_H-M   'P 1'
#
loop_
_entity.id
_entity.type
_entity.pdbx_description
1 polymer ?
#
loop_
_entity_poly.entity_id
_entity_poly.type
_entity_poly.pdbx_seq_one_letter_code
_entity_poly.pdbx_strand_id
1 'polypeptide(L)'
;CESQHQRISNYIPVSSLYASAQSFVLRSTLHQGMAAILARKSLLALRARQLAVSGQGLHSSQSYGLRLSAHSFSTKLEDEQREQLAKEISKDWSSGIFLESSVFSLIVVLSDFLHNVTNSLLVFLMLVFERSINTLFLTEMVRGLMLTLKYFFETKVTINYPFEKGPLSPRFRGEHALRRYPTGEERCIACKLCEAICPAQAITIEAEEREDGSRRTTRYDIDMTKCIYCGFCQEACPVDAIVEGPNFEFATETHEELLYDKEKLLENGDRWETEIAENLRSESLYR
;
A
#
# COMPACT_ATOMS: atom_id res chain seq x y z
N CYS A 1 -8.68 14.13 -33.69
CA CYS A 1 -8.50 15.06 -32.56
C CYS A 1 -7.22 14.69 -31.79
N GLU A 2 -5.99 14.88 -32.26
CA GLU A 2 -5.44 15.84 -33.21
C GLU A 2 -5.60 17.31 -32.78
N SER A 3 -5.08 17.63 -31.59
CA SER A 3 -4.58 18.96 -31.25
C SER A 3 -3.88 18.85 -29.90
N GLN A 4 -2.58 19.16 -29.82
CA GLN A 4 -1.78 19.62 -28.66
C GLN A 4 -0.27 19.41 -28.87
N HIS A 5 0.15 18.86 -30.02
CA HIS A 5 1.56 18.82 -30.44
C HIS A 5 1.91 19.99 -31.38
N GLN A 6 1.93 21.23 -30.86
CA GLN A 6 2.53 22.37 -31.57
C GLN A 6 3.13 23.39 -30.58
N ARG A 7 4.46 23.35 -30.43
CA ARG A 7 5.34 24.53 -30.41
C ARG A 7 6.81 24.12 -30.31
N ILE A 8 7.45 24.02 -31.47
CA ILE A 8 8.91 24.16 -31.64
C ILE A 8 9.10 25.29 -32.65
N SER A 9 9.76 26.37 -32.24
CA SER A 9 10.73 27.14 -33.03
C SER A 9 11.06 28.43 -32.28
N ASN A 10 12.35 28.61 -31.95
CA ASN A 10 13.07 29.87 -32.16
C ASN A 10 14.57 29.61 -31.90
N TYR A 11 15.36 29.65 -32.97
CA TYR A 11 16.82 29.58 -32.99
C TYR A 11 17.44 30.99 -32.95
N ILE A 12 18.54 31.15 -32.21
CA ILE A 12 19.49 32.28 -32.29
C ILE A 12 20.91 31.66 -32.40
N PRO A 13 21.83 32.21 -33.23
CA PRO A 13 22.99 31.47 -33.75
C PRO A 13 24.15 31.29 -32.76
N VAL A 14 24.78 30.12 -32.85
CA VAL A 14 25.83 29.57 -31.97
C VAL A 14 27.18 29.68 -32.67
N SER A 15 27.90 30.78 -32.52
CA SER A 15 29.29 30.84 -33.02
C SER A 15 30.24 31.80 -32.30
N SER A 16 29.75 32.63 -31.35
CA SER A 16 30.58 33.62 -30.64
C SER A 16 30.89 33.26 -29.16
N LEU A 17 30.37 32.17 -28.62
CA LEU A 17 30.50 31.80 -27.19
C LEU A 17 31.56 30.72 -26.91
N TYR A 18 32.21 30.15 -27.93
CA TYR A 18 33.08 28.98 -27.76
C TYR A 18 34.53 29.29 -27.36
N ALA A 19 35.00 30.54 -27.52
CA ALA A 19 36.40 30.87 -27.26
C ALA A 19 36.71 31.33 -25.82
N SER A 20 35.71 31.78 -25.05
CA SER A 20 35.88 32.20 -23.64
C SER A 20 35.47 31.14 -22.62
N ALA A 21 34.83 30.04 -23.04
CA ALA A 21 34.34 28.97 -22.16
C ALA A 21 35.43 27.94 -21.79
N GLN A 22 36.48 27.77 -22.59
CA GLN A 22 37.46 26.69 -22.37
C GLN A 22 38.40 26.91 -21.16
N SER A 23 38.66 28.15 -20.75
CA SER A 23 39.52 28.44 -19.58
C SER A 23 38.78 28.47 -18.23
N PHE A 24 37.44 28.66 -18.23
CA PHE A 24 36.62 28.64 -17.02
C PHE A 24 36.16 27.20 -16.64
N VAL A 25 35.90 26.35 -17.64
CA VAL A 25 35.43 24.97 -17.45
C VAL A 25 36.47 24.07 -16.76
N LEU A 26 37.77 24.34 -16.91
CA LEU A 26 38.82 23.55 -16.25
C LEU A 26 38.97 23.83 -14.74
N ARG A 27 38.49 24.97 -14.24
CA ARG A 27 38.57 25.32 -12.80
C ARG A 27 37.29 24.95 -12.04
N SER A 28 36.14 24.88 -12.72
CA SER A 28 34.86 24.44 -12.14
C SER A 28 34.70 22.92 -12.03
N THR A 29 35.39 22.14 -12.87
CA THR A 29 35.29 20.67 -12.89
C THR A 29 35.92 19.99 -11.66
N LEU A 30 36.95 20.59 -11.05
CA LEU A 30 37.57 20.06 -9.81
C LEU A 30 36.69 20.27 -8.57
N HIS A 31 36.01 21.42 -8.45
CA HIS A 31 35.12 21.70 -7.32
C HIS A 31 33.77 20.97 -7.43
N GLN A 32 33.27 20.77 -8.66
CA GLN A 32 32.09 19.94 -8.93
C GLN A 32 32.37 18.44 -8.72
N GLY A 33 33.60 17.97 -8.95
CA GLY A 33 34.00 16.59 -8.69
C GLY A 33 33.90 16.19 -7.22
N MET A 34 34.38 17.04 -6.30
CA MET A 34 34.33 16.75 -4.86
C MET A 34 32.89 16.84 -4.29
N ALA A 35 32.10 17.82 -4.74
CA ALA A 35 30.69 17.93 -4.35
C ALA A 35 29.85 16.75 -4.86
N ALA A 36 30.12 16.26 -6.08
CA ALA A 36 29.46 15.09 -6.63
C ALA A 36 29.83 13.79 -5.88
N ILE A 37 31.07 13.64 -5.42
CA ILE A 37 31.53 12.49 -4.63
C ILE A 37 30.88 12.51 -3.23
N LEU A 38 30.81 13.66 -2.57
CA LEU A 38 30.13 13.82 -1.28
C LEU A 38 28.61 13.61 -1.39
N ALA A 39 27.98 14.10 -2.46
CA ALA A 39 26.57 13.86 -2.74
C ALA A 39 26.29 12.37 -2.97
N ARG A 40 27.11 11.66 -3.77
CA ARG A 40 26.98 10.21 -4.00
C ARG A 40 27.15 9.40 -2.72
N LYS A 41 28.11 9.78 -1.86
CA LYS A 41 28.33 9.13 -0.56
C LYS A 41 27.17 9.36 0.41
N SER A 42 26.61 10.58 0.45
CA SER A 42 25.42 10.89 1.28
C SER A 42 24.17 10.15 0.80
N LEU A 43 24.01 9.98 -0.52
CA LEU A 43 22.87 9.30 -1.12
C LEU A 43 22.97 7.77 -0.94
N LEU A 44 24.18 7.20 -0.98
CA LEU A 44 24.42 5.80 -0.60
C LEU A 44 24.18 5.55 0.89
N ALA A 45 24.57 6.48 1.77
CA ALA A 45 24.30 6.40 3.20
C ALA A 45 22.79 6.53 3.52
N LEU A 46 22.04 7.36 2.77
CA LEU A 46 20.58 7.44 2.87
C LEU A 46 19.88 6.18 2.33
N ARG A 47 20.41 5.58 1.26
CA ARG A 47 19.89 4.32 0.70
C ARG A 47 20.11 3.12 1.63
N ALA A 48 21.25 3.08 2.32
CA ALA A 48 21.52 2.11 3.38
C ALA A 48 20.59 2.29 4.59
N ARG A 49 20.25 3.54 4.96
CA ARG A 49 19.23 3.83 5.98
C ARG A 49 17.81 3.44 5.56
N GLN A 50 17.44 3.63 4.30
CA GLN A 50 16.13 3.20 3.79
C GLN A 50 16.01 1.67 3.77
N LEU A 51 17.07 0.94 3.43
CA LEU A 51 17.09 -0.53 3.48
C LEU A 51 16.93 -1.08 4.91
N ALA A 52 17.49 -0.39 5.91
CA ALA A 52 17.34 -0.73 7.32
C ALA A 52 15.91 -0.48 7.87
N VAL A 53 15.15 0.42 7.25
CA VAL A 53 13.74 0.70 7.59
C VAL A 53 12.78 -0.22 6.84
N SER A 54 13.12 -0.66 5.62
CA SER A 54 12.28 -1.55 4.80
C SER A 54 12.28 -3.03 5.24
N GLY A 55 12.98 -3.38 6.32
CA GLY A 55 12.85 -4.70 6.98
C GLY A 55 11.50 -4.89 7.71
N GLN A 56 10.65 -3.86 7.75
CA GLN A 56 9.28 -3.96 8.27
C GLN A 56 8.29 -3.62 7.17
N GLY A 57 7.74 -4.64 6.51
CA GLY A 57 6.59 -4.45 5.64
C GLY A 57 6.50 -5.39 4.47
N LEU A 58 6.39 -6.70 4.72
CA LEU A 58 5.73 -7.67 3.85
C LEU A 58 5.50 -8.93 4.68
N HIS A 59 4.29 -9.13 5.20
CA HIS A 59 3.58 -10.41 5.23
C HIS A 59 2.23 -10.26 5.95
N SER A 60 1.17 -10.47 5.17
CA SER A 60 -0.20 -10.69 5.64
C SER A 60 -0.32 -12.06 6.31
N SER A 61 -0.85 -12.05 7.54
CA SER A 61 -1.73 -13.03 8.20
C SER A 61 -1.68 -14.51 7.80
N GLN A 62 -1.23 -15.38 8.72
CA GLN A 62 -2.01 -16.53 9.23
C GLN A 62 -1.36 -17.09 10.52
N SER A 63 -2.21 -17.35 11.53
CA SER A 63 -2.19 -18.33 12.65
C SER A 63 -0.81 -18.87 13.09
N TYR A 64 -0.39 -18.94 14.36
CA TYR A 64 -0.92 -19.65 15.55
C TYR A 64 -0.09 -19.20 16.77
N GLY A 65 -0.67 -19.23 17.97
CA GLY A 65 -0.08 -18.66 19.18
C GLY A 65 1.31 -19.21 19.56
N LEU A 66 2.26 -18.29 19.72
CA LEU A 66 3.47 -18.43 20.53
C LEU A 66 3.92 -17.01 20.89
N ARG A 67 4.10 -16.73 22.19
CA ARG A 67 4.74 -15.49 22.64
C ARG A 67 6.16 -15.46 22.08
N LEU A 68 6.40 -14.67 21.03
CA LEU A 68 7.76 -14.24 20.72
C LEU A 68 8.06 -12.99 21.55
N SER A 69 8.86 -13.18 22.58
CA SER A 69 9.69 -12.13 23.14
C SER A 69 10.42 -11.44 22.00
N ALA A 70 10.38 -10.10 21.99
CA ALA A 70 11.23 -9.29 21.15
C ALA A 70 12.69 -9.44 21.63
N HIS A 71 13.30 -10.58 21.34
CA HIS A 71 14.76 -10.67 21.32
C HIS A 71 15.20 -9.95 20.05
N SER A 72 15.68 -8.72 20.24
CA SER A 72 16.53 -8.03 19.28
C SER A 72 17.78 -8.87 19.05
N PHE A 73 17.70 -9.84 18.15
CA PHE A 73 18.84 -10.62 17.70
C PHE A 73 19.61 -9.75 16.71
N SER A 74 20.37 -8.80 17.26
CA SER A 74 21.44 -8.13 16.53
C SER A 74 22.39 -9.21 16.06
N THR A 75 22.52 -9.39 14.74
CA THR A 75 23.49 -10.35 14.22
C THR A 75 24.88 -9.80 14.53
N LYS A 76 25.82 -10.64 14.97
CA LYS A 76 27.22 -10.22 15.21
C LYS A 76 27.80 -9.44 14.02
N LEU A 77 27.32 -9.72 12.81
CA LEU A 77 27.66 -9.04 11.58
C LEU A 77 27.21 -7.57 11.54
N GLU A 78 26.00 -7.25 12.04
CA GLU A 78 25.49 -5.88 12.09
C GLU A 78 26.23 -5.04 13.14
N ASP A 79 26.60 -5.64 14.27
CA ASP A 79 27.42 -4.97 15.29
C ASP A 79 28.87 -4.75 14.81
N GLU A 80 29.47 -5.72 14.12
CA GLU A 80 30.79 -5.57 13.47
C GLU A 80 30.76 -4.50 12.37
N GLN A 81 29.69 -4.44 11.57
CA GLN A 81 29.52 -3.41 10.53
C GLN A 81 29.35 -2.01 11.12
N ARG A 82 28.63 -1.87 12.25
CA ARG A 82 28.51 -0.59 12.97
C ARG A 82 29.85 -0.16 13.56
N GLU A 83 30.64 -1.10 14.09
CA GLU A 83 31.97 -0.80 14.64
C GLU A 83 32.98 -0.46 13.55
N GLN A 84 32.91 -1.11 12.38
CA GLN A 84 33.73 -0.78 11.21
C GLN A 84 33.38 0.59 10.63
N LEU A 85 32.08 0.91 10.49
CA LEU A 85 31.63 2.22 10.02
C LEU A 85 32.05 3.33 10.99
N ALA A 86 31.97 3.08 12.31
CA ALA A 86 32.45 4.02 13.33
C ALA A 86 33.98 4.23 13.28
N LYS A 87 34.75 3.18 12.95
CA LYS A 87 36.22 3.25 12.74
C LYS A 87 36.60 3.95 11.43
N GLU A 88 35.76 3.90 10.41
CA GLU A 88 35.97 4.68 9.17
C GLU A 88 35.68 6.16 9.38
N ILE A 89 34.57 6.50 10.06
CA ILE A 89 34.21 7.89 10.39
C ILE A 89 35.30 8.56 11.25
N SER A 90 35.97 7.82 12.14
CA SER A 90 37.04 8.37 12.98
C SER A 90 38.38 8.55 12.26
N LYS A 91 38.65 7.81 11.18
CA LYS A 91 39.84 7.98 10.33
C LYS A 91 39.73 9.21 9.41
N ASP A 92 38.52 9.57 8.99
CA ASP A 92 38.27 10.81 8.24
C ASP A 92 38.49 12.06 9.11
N TRP A 93 38.39 11.94 10.44
CA TRP A 93 38.72 13.00 11.39
C TRP A 93 40.22 13.12 11.71
N SER A 94 40.99 12.02 11.62
CA SER A 94 42.44 12.04 11.90
C SER A 94 43.31 12.32 10.68
N SER A 95 42.80 12.11 9.46
CA SER A 95 43.51 12.39 8.20
C SER A 95 43.43 13.85 7.73
N GLY A 96 42.63 14.69 8.42
CA GLY A 96 42.61 16.14 8.22
C GLY A 96 43.72 16.90 8.95
N ILE A 97 44.62 16.20 9.65
CA ILE A 97 45.69 16.82 10.45
C ILE A 97 47.01 16.11 10.10
N PHE A 98 48.04 16.91 9.74
CA PHE A 98 49.41 16.59 9.29
C PHE A 98 49.59 16.52 7.76
N LEU A 99 50.42 17.32 7.07
CA LEU A 99 51.58 18.16 7.44
C LEU A 99 51.61 19.45 6.61
N GLU A 100 52.03 20.59 7.19
CA GLU A 100 53.21 21.30 6.68
C GLU A 100 53.75 22.34 7.68
N SER A 101 55.06 22.34 7.79
CA SER A 101 55.92 23.10 8.68
C SER A 101 56.10 24.55 8.24
N SER A 102 55.79 25.52 9.10
CA SER A 102 56.53 26.77 9.27
C SER A 102 55.90 27.56 10.43
N VAL A 103 56.73 28.29 11.17
CA VAL A 103 56.41 28.94 12.45
C VAL A 103 55.29 30.01 12.34
N PHE A 104 54.82 30.32 11.13
CA PHE A 104 53.67 31.18 10.86
C PHE A 104 52.32 30.43 10.83
N SER A 105 52.33 29.12 10.55
CA SER A 105 51.14 28.27 10.55
C SER A 105 50.75 27.79 11.95
N LEU A 106 51.65 27.83 12.94
CA LEU A 106 51.34 27.38 14.30
C LEU A 106 50.30 28.29 14.96
N ILE A 107 50.35 29.61 14.73
CA ILE A 107 49.40 30.57 15.30
C ILE A 107 48.05 30.50 14.59
N VAL A 108 48.02 30.36 13.25
CA VAL A 108 46.79 30.25 12.47
C VAL A 108 46.12 28.88 12.64
N VAL A 109 46.89 27.79 12.67
CA VAL A 109 46.36 26.45 12.95
C VAL A 109 45.95 26.31 14.41
N LEU A 110 46.65 26.91 15.40
CA LEU A 110 46.13 26.95 16.77
C LEU A 110 44.91 27.87 16.89
N SER A 111 44.84 29.02 16.21
CA SER A 111 43.66 29.88 16.26
C SER A 111 42.46 29.23 15.58
N ASP A 112 42.65 28.57 14.44
CA ASP A 112 41.61 27.85 13.71
C ASP A 112 41.23 26.53 14.42
N PHE A 113 42.18 25.84 15.05
CA PHE A 113 41.91 24.66 15.89
C PHE A 113 41.20 25.06 17.19
N LEU A 114 41.60 26.15 17.86
CA LEU A 114 40.89 26.70 19.01
C LEU A 114 39.50 27.22 18.61
N HIS A 115 39.33 27.88 17.47
CA HIS A 115 38.02 28.31 16.96
C HIS A 115 37.14 27.14 16.52
N ASN A 116 37.69 26.10 15.91
CA ASN A 116 36.93 24.93 15.45
C ASN A 116 36.58 23.98 16.61
N VAL A 117 37.45 23.86 17.61
CA VAL A 117 37.18 23.14 18.86
C VAL A 117 36.17 23.92 19.71
N THR A 118 36.28 25.25 19.82
CA THR A 118 35.28 26.06 20.55
C THR A 118 33.94 26.09 19.83
N ASN A 119 33.89 26.19 18.50
CA ASN A 119 32.63 26.08 17.74
C ASN A 119 32.03 24.68 17.78
N SER A 120 32.83 23.61 17.69
CA SER A 120 32.33 22.24 17.85
C SER A 120 31.83 21.96 19.26
N LEU A 121 32.52 22.46 20.29
CA LEU A 121 32.09 22.33 21.68
C LEU A 121 30.83 23.15 21.96
N LEU A 122 30.71 24.34 21.36
CA LEU A 122 29.52 25.20 21.47
C LEU A 122 28.31 24.58 20.76
N VAL A 123 28.48 24.02 19.56
CA VAL A 123 27.42 23.29 18.84
C VAL A 123 27.04 22.00 19.59
N PHE A 124 28.01 21.27 20.14
CA PHE A 124 27.75 20.09 20.96
C PHE A 124 27.00 20.45 22.25
N LEU A 125 27.41 21.51 22.95
CA LEU A 125 26.73 22.03 24.12
C LEU A 125 25.30 22.48 23.78
N MET A 126 25.12 23.19 22.66
CA MET A 126 23.82 23.64 22.17
C MET A 126 22.90 22.46 21.84
N LEU A 127 23.40 21.42 21.17
CA LEU A 127 22.64 20.21 20.85
C LEU A 127 22.25 19.40 22.09
N VAL A 128 23.17 19.28 23.07
CA VAL A 128 22.87 18.64 24.36
C VAL A 128 21.83 19.45 25.12
N PHE A 129 21.90 20.79 25.06
CA PHE A 129 20.94 21.69 25.69
C PHE A 129 19.56 21.61 25.03
N GLU A 130 19.48 21.62 23.69
CA GLU A 130 18.22 21.45 22.94
C GLU A 130 17.58 20.08 23.20
N ARG A 131 18.40 19.02 23.23
CA ARG A 131 17.91 17.66 23.53
C ARG A 131 17.42 17.55 24.97
N SER A 132 18.09 18.22 25.91
CA SER A 132 17.67 18.29 27.31
C SER A 132 16.37 19.08 27.47
N ILE A 133 16.20 20.20 26.75
CA ILE A 133 14.96 20.99 26.72
C ILE A 133 13.81 20.16 26.15
N ASN A 134 14.01 19.50 25.01
CA ASN A 134 12.96 18.68 24.39
C ASN A 134 12.54 17.49 25.29
N THR A 135 13.48 16.94 26.06
CA THR A 135 13.20 15.84 27.00
C THR A 135 12.51 16.34 28.28
N LEU A 136 12.93 17.48 28.84
CA LEU A 136 12.35 18.05 30.05
C LEU A 136 10.98 18.71 29.82
N PHE A 137 10.79 19.37 28.68
CA PHE A 137 9.54 20.05 28.32
C PHE A 137 8.59 19.19 27.48
N LEU A 138 8.95 17.92 27.20
CA LEU A 138 8.12 16.95 26.48
C LEU A 138 7.48 17.54 25.21
N THR A 139 8.26 18.32 24.46
CA THR A 139 7.77 19.08 23.29
C THR A 139 7.15 18.17 22.23
N GLU A 140 7.68 16.94 22.10
CA GLU A 140 7.11 15.89 21.23
C GLU A 140 5.73 15.40 21.70
N MET A 141 5.49 15.31 23.02
CA MET A 141 4.16 14.95 23.56
C MET A 141 3.15 16.08 23.32
N VAL A 142 3.58 17.33 23.48
CA VAL A 142 2.73 18.50 23.20
C VAL A 142 2.39 18.57 21.72
N ARG A 143 3.35 18.28 20.83
CA ARG A 143 3.10 18.19 19.39
C ARG A 143 2.08 17.10 19.05
N GLY A 144 2.19 15.93 19.70
CA GLY A 144 1.19 14.86 19.60
C GLY A 144 -0.19 15.30 20.09
N LEU A 145 -0.26 15.97 21.23
CA LEU A 145 -1.51 16.47 21.81
C LEU A 145 -2.17 17.57 20.95
N MET A 146 -1.37 18.42 20.30
CA MET A 146 -1.89 19.42 19.36
C MET A 146 -2.48 18.76 18.10
N LEU A 147 -1.90 17.66 17.63
CA LEU A 147 -2.45 16.90 16.52
C LEU A 147 -3.77 16.23 16.90
N THR A 148 -3.86 15.63 18.09
CA THR A 148 -5.11 15.02 18.56
C THR A 148 -6.18 16.08 18.78
N LEU A 149 -5.83 17.26 19.31
CA LEU A 149 -6.74 18.39 19.46
C LEU A 149 -7.25 18.89 18.11
N LYS A 150 -6.39 18.92 17.08
CA LYS A 150 -6.81 19.27 15.71
C LYS A 150 -7.90 18.33 15.21
N TYR A 151 -7.67 17.01 15.27
CA TYR A 151 -8.66 16.02 14.84
C TYR A 151 -9.92 15.98 15.72
N PHE A 152 -9.81 16.38 16.99
CA PHE A 152 -10.96 16.51 17.88
C PHE A 152 -11.97 17.57 17.39
N PHE A 153 -11.46 18.70 16.87
CA PHE A 153 -12.29 19.77 16.30
C PHE A 153 -12.67 19.57 14.84
N GLU A 154 -12.04 18.64 14.13
CA GLU A 154 -12.43 18.27 12.77
C GLU A 154 -13.78 17.55 12.74
N THR A 155 -14.48 17.63 11.61
CA THR A 155 -15.75 16.92 11.39
C THR A 155 -15.49 15.42 11.30
N LYS A 156 -16.40 14.63 11.88
CA LYS A 156 -16.25 13.18 12.00
C LYS A 156 -16.73 12.52 10.71
N VAL A 157 -15.95 11.59 10.17
CA VAL A 157 -16.24 10.89 8.90
C VAL A 157 -17.19 9.69 9.10
N THR A 158 -18.01 9.73 10.15
CA THR A 158 -18.91 8.64 10.55
C THR A 158 -20.24 8.75 9.80
N ILE A 159 -20.70 7.66 9.19
CA ILE A 159 -22.06 7.54 8.65
C ILE A 159 -23.02 7.05 9.73
N ASN A 160 -24.29 7.46 9.68
CA ASN A 160 -25.31 7.04 10.64
C ASN A 160 -26.04 5.76 10.18
N TYR A 161 -25.40 4.61 10.34
CA TYR A 161 -26.05 3.32 10.12
C TYR A 161 -27.13 3.09 11.21
N PRO A 162 -28.38 2.71 10.88
CA PRO A 162 -28.86 2.08 9.65
C PRO A 162 -29.55 3.02 8.63
N PHE A 163 -29.63 4.32 8.90
CA PHE A 163 -30.36 5.27 8.06
C PHE A 163 -29.59 5.65 6.79
N GLU A 164 -28.27 5.72 6.88
CA GLU A 164 -27.36 5.98 5.78
C GLU A 164 -26.39 4.81 5.64
N LYS A 165 -26.25 4.30 4.41
CA LYS A 165 -25.37 3.17 4.08
C LYS A 165 -24.17 3.66 3.26
N GLY A 166 -23.07 2.91 3.32
CA GLY A 166 -21.89 3.19 2.49
C GLY A 166 -22.22 3.03 1.00
N PRO A 167 -21.56 3.80 0.12
CA PRO A 167 -21.75 3.64 -1.33
C PRO A 167 -21.21 2.29 -1.80
N LEU A 168 -22.01 1.55 -2.57
CA LEU A 168 -21.63 0.28 -3.17
C LEU A 168 -21.41 0.43 -4.67
N SER A 169 -20.48 -0.36 -5.22
CA SER A 169 -20.30 -0.49 -6.67
C SER A 169 -21.28 -1.52 -7.24
N PRO A 170 -21.67 -1.44 -8.54
CA PRO A 170 -22.50 -2.47 -9.18
C PRO A 170 -21.88 -3.88 -9.20
N ARG A 171 -20.56 -3.98 -9.01
CA ARG A 171 -19.80 -5.25 -8.94
C ARG A 171 -19.67 -5.79 -7.52
N PHE A 172 -20.44 -5.25 -6.60
CA PHE A 172 -20.43 -5.74 -5.23
C PHE A 172 -20.92 -7.19 -5.19
N ARG A 173 -20.31 -7.98 -4.30
CA ARG A 173 -20.55 -9.41 -4.16
C ARG A 173 -21.20 -9.67 -2.80
N GLY A 174 -22.48 -10.01 -2.81
CA GLY A 174 -23.29 -10.25 -1.61
C GLY A 174 -24.01 -11.60 -1.65
N GLU A 175 -25.26 -11.60 -1.21
CA GLU A 175 -26.14 -12.76 -1.13
C GLU A 175 -26.34 -13.40 -2.52
N HIS A 176 -26.23 -14.72 -2.61
CA HIS A 176 -26.42 -15.42 -3.88
C HIS A 176 -27.91 -15.46 -4.25
N ALA A 177 -28.18 -15.35 -5.55
CA ALA A 177 -29.52 -15.39 -6.11
C ALA A 177 -29.55 -16.22 -7.39
N LEU A 178 -30.60 -17.04 -7.54
CA LEU A 178 -30.90 -17.73 -8.80
C LEU A 178 -31.94 -16.94 -9.58
N ARG A 179 -31.59 -16.59 -10.82
CA ARG A 179 -32.43 -15.76 -11.68
C ARG A 179 -33.33 -16.57 -12.58
N ARG A 180 -34.41 -15.92 -13.02
CA ARG A 180 -35.35 -16.41 -14.02
C ARG A 180 -35.20 -15.66 -15.34
N TYR A 181 -35.64 -16.30 -16.42
CA TYR A 181 -35.90 -15.63 -17.67
C TYR A 181 -37.11 -14.69 -17.54
N PRO A 182 -37.27 -13.71 -18.44
CA PRO A 182 -38.46 -12.84 -18.45
C PRO A 182 -39.79 -13.61 -18.61
N THR A 183 -39.74 -14.86 -19.08
CA THR A 183 -40.89 -15.77 -19.18
C THR A 183 -41.28 -16.43 -17.86
N GLY A 184 -40.49 -16.25 -16.79
CA GLY A 184 -40.68 -16.89 -15.48
C GLY A 184 -39.94 -18.23 -15.31
N GLU A 185 -39.38 -18.77 -16.39
CA GLU A 185 -38.63 -20.03 -16.36
C GLU A 185 -37.26 -19.84 -15.69
N GLU A 186 -36.79 -20.82 -14.91
CA GLU A 186 -35.47 -20.74 -14.28
C GLU A 186 -34.33 -20.74 -15.33
N ARG A 187 -33.29 -19.95 -15.09
CA ARG A 187 -32.13 -19.90 -16.01
C ARG A 187 -31.22 -21.11 -15.90
N CYS A 188 -31.16 -21.76 -14.74
CA CYS A 188 -30.23 -22.85 -14.48
C CYS A 188 -30.52 -24.07 -15.38
N ILE A 189 -29.51 -24.50 -16.13
CA ILE A 189 -29.55 -25.68 -17.01
C ILE A 189 -28.82 -26.90 -16.42
N ALA A 190 -28.52 -26.87 -15.11
CA ALA A 190 -27.84 -27.95 -14.39
C ALA A 190 -26.51 -28.42 -15.04
N CYS A 191 -25.70 -27.47 -15.52
CA CYS A 191 -24.41 -27.74 -16.17
C CYS A 191 -23.28 -28.14 -15.19
N LYS A 192 -23.46 -27.90 -13.89
CA LYS A 192 -22.49 -28.16 -12.80
C LYS A 192 -21.13 -27.43 -12.91
N LEU A 193 -21.01 -26.44 -13.79
CA LEU A 193 -19.79 -25.62 -13.89
C LEU A 193 -19.52 -24.82 -12.60
N CYS A 194 -20.57 -24.27 -11.98
CA CYS A 194 -20.44 -23.50 -10.74
C CYS A 194 -19.99 -24.37 -9.55
N GLU A 195 -20.41 -25.64 -9.50
CA GLU A 195 -19.95 -26.62 -8.51
C GLU A 195 -18.48 -26.97 -8.72
N ALA A 196 -18.06 -27.17 -9.97
CA ALA A 196 -16.68 -27.51 -10.31
C ALA A 196 -15.68 -26.37 -10.03
N ILE A 197 -16.06 -25.12 -10.28
CA ILE A 197 -15.16 -23.96 -10.09
C ILE A 197 -15.10 -23.47 -8.63
N CYS A 198 -16.06 -23.89 -7.78
CA CYS A 198 -16.16 -23.38 -6.42
C CYS A 198 -14.91 -23.78 -5.60
N PRO A 199 -14.08 -22.82 -5.16
CA PRO A 199 -12.82 -23.14 -4.47
C PRO A 199 -13.05 -23.77 -3.09
N ALA A 200 -14.19 -23.45 -2.45
CA ALA A 200 -14.58 -23.97 -1.14
C ALA A 200 -15.55 -25.16 -1.21
N GLN A 201 -15.94 -25.61 -2.42
CA GLN A 201 -16.91 -26.69 -2.61
C GLN A 201 -18.19 -26.50 -1.76
N ALA A 202 -18.71 -25.28 -1.78
CA ALA A 202 -19.89 -24.87 -1.01
C ALA A 202 -21.22 -25.25 -1.70
N ILE A 203 -21.19 -25.50 -3.00
CA ILE A 203 -22.36 -25.74 -3.84
C ILE A 203 -22.51 -27.23 -4.09
N THR A 204 -23.73 -27.77 -3.92
CA THR A 204 -24.06 -29.15 -4.29
C THR A 204 -25.24 -29.15 -5.27
N ILE A 205 -25.07 -29.79 -6.43
CA ILE A 205 -26.06 -29.77 -7.51
C ILE A 205 -26.46 -31.19 -7.92
N GLU A 206 -27.76 -31.46 -7.93
CA GLU A 206 -28.36 -32.67 -8.50
C GLU A 206 -29.28 -32.28 -9.67
N ALA A 207 -29.27 -33.10 -10.72
CA ALA A 207 -29.89 -32.76 -11.99
C ALA A 207 -30.77 -33.93 -12.46
N GLU A 208 -32.01 -33.61 -12.83
CA GLU A 208 -32.97 -34.57 -13.38
C GLU A 208 -33.64 -33.98 -14.63
N GLU A 209 -34.22 -34.86 -15.44
CA GLU A 209 -35.01 -34.47 -16.60
C GLU A 209 -36.45 -34.21 -16.15
N ARG A 210 -36.96 -33.02 -16.43
CA ARG A 210 -38.36 -32.66 -16.17
C ARG A 210 -39.27 -33.31 -17.22
N GLU A 211 -40.57 -33.40 -16.93
CA GLU A 211 -41.62 -33.88 -17.85
C GLU A 211 -41.57 -33.22 -19.25
N ASP A 212 -41.09 -31.98 -19.34
CA ASP A 212 -40.93 -31.22 -20.58
C ASP A 212 -39.69 -31.62 -21.42
N GLY A 213 -38.89 -32.60 -20.97
CA GLY A 213 -37.62 -33.00 -21.58
C GLY A 213 -36.46 -32.02 -21.34
N SER A 214 -36.71 -30.96 -20.56
CA SER A 214 -35.66 -30.00 -20.17
C SER A 214 -34.89 -30.50 -18.95
N ARG A 215 -33.56 -30.36 -18.98
CA ARG A 215 -32.69 -30.73 -17.86
C ARG A 215 -32.65 -29.60 -16.83
N ARG A 216 -33.09 -29.88 -15.60
CA ARG A 216 -33.18 -28.90 -14.50
C ARG A 216 -32.58 -29.44 -13.21
N THR A 217 -32.37 -28.56 -12.25
CA THR A 217 -31.84 -28.96 -10.95
C THR A 217 -32.97 -29.39 -10.03
N THR A 218 -32.86 -30.56 -9.40
CA THR A 218 -33.76 -30.95 -8.31
C THR A 218 -33.26 -30.37 -6.99
N ARG A 219 -31.95 -30.47 -6.78
CA ARG A 219 -31.24 -29.94 -5.63
C ARG A 219 -30.21 -28.93 -6.08
N TYR A 220 -30.21 -27.75 -5.46
CA TYR A 220 -29.23 -26.71 -5.68
C TYR A 220 -29.02 -26.01 -4.35
N ASP A 221 -28.06 -26.50 -3.58
CA ASP A 221 -27.86 -26.05 -2.22
C ASP A 221 -26.52 -25.32 -2.13
N ILE A 222 -26.51 -24.19 -1.43
CA ILE A 222 -25.30 -23.44 -1.15
C ILE A 222 -25.17 -23.29 0.36
N ASP A 223 -24.05 -23.77 0.88
CA ASP A 223 -23.66 -23.48 2.24
C ASP A 223 -22.95 -22.12 2.32
N MET A 224 -23.64 -21.10 2.85
CA MET A 224 -23.11 -19.74 2.96
C MET A 224 -21.98 -19.62 3.98
N THR A 225 -21.81 -20.61 4.87
CA THR A 225 -20.72 -20.64 5.86
C THR A 225 -19.41 -21.14 5.24
N LYS A 226 -19.52 -22.06 4.27
CA LYS A 226 -18.38 -22.49 3.44
C LYS A 226 -18.06 -21.51 2.32
N CYS A 227 -19.06 -20.79 1.80
CA CYS A 227 -18.87 -19.87 0.70
C CYS A 227 -17.95 -18.69 1.09
N ILE A 228 -17.01 -18.36 0.21
CA ILE A 228 -16.05 -17.25 0.40
C ILE A 228 -16.39 -15.99 -0.41
N TYR A 229 -17.56 -15.94 -1.06
CA TYR A 229 -18.06 -14.79 -1.84
C TYR A 229 -17.06 -14.26 -2.89
N CYS A 230 -16.48 -15.18 -3.64
CA CYS A 230 -15.44 -14.88 -4.63
C CYS A 230 -15.97 -14.43 -6.00
N GLY A 231 -17.24 -14.67 -6.34
CA GLY A 231 -17.81 -14.35 -7.65
C GLY A 231 -17.54 -15.34 -8.78
N PHE A 232 -16.74 -16.40 -8.56
CA PHE A 232 -16.44 -17.38 -9.62
C PHE A 232 -17.67 -18.13 -10.13
N CYS A 233 -18.69 -18.31 -9.30
CA CYS A 233 -19.94 -18.95 -9.70
C CYS A 233 -20.71 -18.11 -10.72
N GLN A 234 -20.72 -16.78 -10.56
CA GLN A 234 -21.33 -15.84 -11.49
C GLN A 234 -20.56 -15.87 -12.82
N GLU A 235 -19.24 -15.72 -12.79
CA GLU A 235 -18.41 -15.70 -14.00
C GLU A 235 -18.47 -17.01 -14.79
N ALA A 236 -18.45 -18.16 -14.11
CA ALA A 236 -18.48 -19.48 -14.75
C ALA A 236 -19.85 -19.87 -15.31
N CYS A 237 -20.93 -19.19 -14.92
CA CYS A 237 -22.26 -19.55 -15.37
C CYS A 237 -22.47 -19.14 -16.85
N PRO A 238 -22.76 -20.07 -17.77
CA PRO A 238 -22.89 -19.75 -19.20
C PRO A 238 -24.17 -18.98 -19.55
N VAL A 239 -25.15 -18.94 -18.63
CA VAL A 239 -26.50 -18.39 -18.85
C VAL A 239 -26.90 -17.37 -17.78
N ASP A 240 -25.94 -16.95 -16.95
CA ASP A 240 -26.18 -16.03 -15.83
C ASP A 240 -27.31 -16.48 -14.89
N ALA A 241 -27.34 -17.79 -14.58
CA ALA A 241 -28.34 -18.36 -13.69
C ALA A 241 -28.09 -17.99 -12.23
N ILE A 242 -26.85 -18.16 -11.76
CA ILE A 242 -26.44 -17.75 -10.43
C ILE A 242 -25.68 -16.43 -10.51
N VAL A 243 -26.04 -15.51 -9.64
CA VAL A 243 -25.38 -14.20 -9.50
C VAL A 243 -25.23 -13.88 -8.03
N GLU A 244 -24.25 -13.05 -7.70
CA GLU A 244 -24.13 -12.47 -6.36
C GLU A 244 -24.85 -11.12 -6.37
N GLY A 245 -25.87 -11.00 -5.52
CA GLY A 245 -26.72 -9.82 -5.42
C GLY A 245 -26.09 -8.70 -4.57
N PRO A 246 -26.76 -7.53 -4.53
CA PRO A 246 -26.31 -6.38 -3.74
C PRO A 246 -26.56 -6.53 -2.24
N ASN A 247 -27.40 -7.48 -1.83
CA ASN A 247 -27.75 -7.66 -0.42
C ASN A 247 -26.56 -8.21 0.38
N PHE A 248 -26.20 -7.53 1.46
CA PHE A 248 -25.17 -7.99 2.40
C PHE A 248 -25.70 -8.10 3.85
N GLU A 249 -26.96 -7.73 4.08
CA GLU A 249 -27.57 -7.65 5.40
C GLU A 249 -28.48 -8.87 5.64
N PHE A 250 -27.90 -10.07 5.58
CA PHE A 250 -28.61 -11.34 5.78
C PHE A 250 -28.04 -12.12 6.98
N ALA A 251 -27.59 -11.41 8.02
CA ALA A 251 -27.16 -12.06 9.26
C ALA A 251 -28.36 -12.80 9.89
N THR A 252 -28.17 -14.07 10.18
CA THR A 252 -29.16 -14.95 10.81
C THR A 252 -28.70 -15.32 12.22
N GLU A 253 -29.64 -15.76 13.05
CA GLU A 253 -29.37 -16.17 14.43
C GLU A 253 -28.95 -17.65 14.50
N THR A 254 -29.41 -18.47 13.55
CA THR A 254 -29.11 -19.91 13.49
C THR A 254 -28.18 -20.23 12.31
N HIS A 255 -27.45 -21.35 12.44
CA HIS A 255 -26.54 -21.82 11.40
C HIS A 255 -27.29 -22.48 10.25
N GLU A 256 -28.38 -23.19 10.57
CA GLU A 256 -29.21 -23.89 9.60
C GLU A 256 -29.84 -22.94 8.59
N GLU A 257 -30.18 -21.71 9.01
CA GLU A 257 -30.68 -20.66 8.11
C GLU A 257 -29.65 -20.22 7.05
N LEU A 258 -28.35 -20.43 7.27
CA LEU A 258 -27.27 -20.12 6.31
C LEU A 258 -27.01 -21.27 5.31
N LEU A 259 -27.71 -22.38 5.45
CA LEU A 259 -27.73 -23.45 4.46
C LEU A 259 -28.89 -23.17 3.50
N TYR A 260 -28.57 -22.60 2.33
CA TYR A 260 -29.60 -22.16 1.40
C TYR A 260 -30.00 -23.28 0.47
N ASP A 261 -31.30 -23.59 0.47
CA ASP A 261 -31.94 -24.46 -0.51
C ASP A 261 -32.20 -23.75 -1.84
N LYS A 262 -32.48 -24.53 -2.88
CA LYS A 262 -32.83 -24.03 -4.22
C LYS A 262 -33.98 -23.02 -4.18
N GLU A 263 -35.02 -23.31 -3.41
CA GLU A 263 -36.22 -22.46 -3.31
C GLU A 263 -35.89 -21.08 -2.72
N LYS A 264 -35.02 -21.06 -1.69
CA LYS A 264 -34.58 -19.80 -1.07
C LYS A 264 -33.78 -18.94 -2.03
N LEU A 265 -32.90 -19.56 -2.82
CA LEU A 265 -32.11 -18.86 -3.82
C LEU A 265 -32.96 -18.28 -4.95
N LEU A 266 -34.03 -18.97 -5.35
CA LEU A 266 -34.99 -18.46 -6.33
C LEU A 266 -35.82 -17.31 -5.76
N GLU A 267 -36.28 -17.42 -4.51
CA GLU A 267 -37.00 -16.33 -3.81
C GLU A 267 -36.12 -15.07 -3.71
N ASN A 268 -34.84 -15.25 -3.40
CA ASN A 268 -33.87 -14.16 -3.39
C ASN A 268 -33.70 -13.51 -4.77
N GLY A 269 -33.64 -14.31 -5.83
CA GLY A 269 -33.62 -13.82 -7.21
C GLY A 269 -34.86 -13.03 -7.55
N ASP A 270 -36.04 -13.56 -7.26
CA ASP A 270 -37.33 -12.91 -7.55
C ASP A 270 -37.46 -11.57 -6.79
N ARG A 271 -36.97 -11.49 -5.55
CA ARG A 271 -36.95 -10.26 -4.74
C ARG A 271 -35.99 -9.19 -5.27
N TRP A 272 -34.81 -9.60 -5.73
CA TRP A 272 -33.72 -8.68 -6.11
C TRP A 272 -33.50 -8.54 -7.62
N GLU A 273 -34.31 -9.17 -8.47
CA GLU A 273 -34.11 -9.22 -9.93
C GLU A 273 -34.01 -7.83 -10.57
N THR A 274 -34.76 -6.84 -10.07
CA THR A 274 -34.74 -5.47 -10.63
C THR A 274 -33.35 -4.83 -10.47
N GLU A 275 -32.75 -4.95 -9.29
CA GLU A 275 -31.44 -4.36 -8.98
C GLU A 275 -30.30 -5.18 -9.60
N ILE A 276 -30.42 -6.50 -9.54
CA ILE A 276 -29.50 -7.44 -10.21
C ILE A 276 -29.46 -7.16 -11.71
N ALA A 277 -30.61 -7.01 -12.37
CA ALA A 277 -30.67 -6.74 -13.80
C ALA A 277 -30.04 -5.38 -14.15
N GLU A 278 -30.19 -4.35 -13.30
CA GLU A 278 -29.50 -3.08 -13.48
C GLU A 278 -27.98 -3.23 -13.36
N ASN A 279 -27.51 -3.92 -12.32
CA ASN A 279 -26.08 -4.15 -12.10
C ASN A 279 -25.45 -4.90 -13.28
N LEU A 280 -26.08 -5.98 -13.77
CA LEU A 280 -25.58 -6.70 -14.94
C LEU A 280 -25.62 -5.86 -16.22
N ARG A 281 -26.65 -5.01 -16.42
CA ARG A 281 -26.67 -4.08 -17.56
C ARG A 281 -25.52 -3.08 -17.51
N SER A 282 -25.14 -2.62 -16.32
CA SER A 282 -24.00 -1.73 -16.15
C SER A 282 -22.64 -2.44 -16.34
N GLU A 283 -22.59 -3.74 -16.03
CA GLU A 283 -21.36 -4.53 -16.07
C GLU A 283 -21.07 -5.17 -17.43
N SER A 284 -22.09 -5.43 -18.26
CA SER A 284 -21.99 -6.27 -19.46
C SER A 284 -20.91 -5.91 -20.48
N LEU A 285 -20.35 -4.68 -20.42
CA LEU A 285 -19.25 -4.25 -21.30
C LEU A 285 -17.86 -4.72 -20.85
N TYR A 286 -17.73 -5.18 -19.60
CA TYR A 286 -16.46 -5.52 -18.97
C TYR A 286 -16.31 -7.02 -18.69
N ARG A 287 -17.29 -7.81 -19.10
CA ARG A 287 -17.39 -9.26 -18.90
C ARG A 287 -17.33 -9.96 -20.25
#